data_AF-A0A0M9ADI8-F1
#
_entry.id   AF-A0A0M9ADI8-F1
#
_cell.length_a   1.000
_cell.length_b   1.000
_cell.length_c   1.000
_cell.angle_alpha   90.00
_cell.angle_beta   90.00
_cell.angle_gamma   90.00
#
_symmetry.space_group_name_H-M   'P 1'
#
loop_
_entity.id
_entity.type
_entity.pdbx_description
1 polymer ?
#
loop_
_entity_poly.entity_id
_entity_poly.type
_entity_poly.pdbx_seq_one_letter_code
_entity_poly.pdbx_strand_id
1 'polypeptide(L)'
;MGMRSWQVESEKERLELRARLHELLHRLKGEPNTLLPFHQALALRPKGEHHLGLRTIEVDKVVGSMDRYEDFDHTFLPKTPHTLERWKRLRALQLSGVELPPIEVYQVGEAYFVKDGNHRVALAKATGQKYMDAYVIALDVPVPVEPGDTVKDLILKAEYAHFLEKTRLKELVPEAEEICFTTLGRYDLLLDHITTRRYFKGLEEGREVSGEEAVVDWYENLYKPTVEAIRRLGLLKDFPGRTEADLSLWVMDHRHFLAQEGQELSPEEAARSYEERFGPLWKRLGGALKRLLAKA
;
A
#
# COMPACT_ATOMS: atom_id res chain seq x y z
N MET A 1 13.02 -3.13 46.73
CA MET A 1 13.42 -2.36 45.52
C MET A 1 14.16 -3.20 44.48
N GLY A 2 14.92 -4.25 44.84
CA GLY A 2 15.80 -4.98 43.89
C GLY A 2 15.15 -5.91 42.85
N MET A 3 13.99 -6.51 43.10
CA MET A 3 13.39 -7.48 42.18
C MET A 3 12.78 -6.83 40.93
N ARG A 4 12.13 -5.67 41.08
CA ARG A 4 11.54 -4.91 39.96
C ARG A 4 12.62 -4.28 39.07
N SER A 5 13.72 -3.81 39.65
CA SER A 5 14.85 -3.26 38.88
C SER A 5 15.55 -4.33 38.05
N TRP A 6 15.75 -5.53 38.61
CA TRP A 6 16.31 -6.67 37.88
C TRP A 6 15.43 -7.12 36.73
N GLN A 7 14.10 -7.20 36.95
CA GLN A 7 13.16 -7.54 35.89
C GLN A 7 13.27 -6.55 34.72
N VAL A 8 13.24 -5.25 35.00
CA VAL A 8 13.31 -4.19 33.99
C VAL A 8 14.63 -4.24 33.19
N GLU A 9 15.76 -4.50 33.84
CA GLU A 9 17.05 -4.63 33.13
C GLU A 9 17.07 -5.86 32.20
N SER A 10 16.61 -7.01 32.70
CA SER A 10 16.57 -8.25 31.92
C SER A 10 15.65 -8.16 30.69
N GLU A 11 14.53 -7.44 30.81
CA GLU A 11 13.61 -7.21 29.68
C GLU A 11 14.25 -6.27 28.64
N LYS A 12 14.98 -5.23 29.10
CA LYS A 12 15.73 -4.33 28.22
C LYS A 12 16.80 -5.09 27.42
N GLU A 13 17.62 -5.91 28.06
CA GLU A 13 18.66 -6.71 27.38
C GLU A 13 18.07 -7.63 26.30
N ARG A 14 16.89 -8.22 26.57
CA ARG A 14 16.16 -9.03 25.58
C ARG A 14 15.68 -8.21 24.39
N LEU A 15 15.17 -7.00 24.62
CA LEU A 15 14.74 -6.10 23.56
C LEU A 15 15.91 -5.62 22.72
N GLU A 16 17.05 -5.31 23.34
CA GLU A 16 18.29 -4.95 22.64
C GLU A 16 18.76 -6.07 21.70
N LEU A 17 18.79 -7.31 22.19
CA LEU A 17 19.17 -8.45 21.37
C LEU A 17 18.20 -8.66 20.20
N ARG A 18 16.89 -8.53 20.46
CA ARG A 18 15.85 -8.68 19.43
C ARG A 18 15.95 -7.59 18.35
N ALA A 19 16.15 -6.33 18.76
CA ALA A 19 16.32 -5.21 17.83
C ALA A 19 17.54 -5.40 16.91
N ARG A 20 18.68 -5.84 17.47
CA ARG A 20 19.90 -6.15 16.70
C ARG A 20 19.68 -7.29 15.70
N LEU A 21 18.96 -8.34 16.10
CA LEU A 21 18.65 -9.46 15.21
C LEU A 21 17.73 -9.01 14.06
N HIS A 22 16.66 -8.26 14.37
CA HIS A 22 15.78 -7.70 13.35
C HIS A 22 16.54 -6.80 12.37
N GLU A 23 17.38 -5.89 12.86
CA GLU A 23 18.19 -5.02 12.02
C GLU A 23 19.10 -5.81 11.07
N LEU A 24 19.77 -6.86 11.56
CA LEU A 24 20.60 -7.73 10.73
C LEU A 24 19.78 -8.43 9.64
N LEU A 25 18.63 -9.02 10.00
CA LEU A 25 17.76 -9.72 9.06
C LEU A 25 17.23 -8.79 7.96
N HIS A 26 16.83 -7.57 8.32
CA HIS A 26 16.34 -6.60 7.34
C HIS A 26 17.47 -6.04 6.46
N ARG A 27 18.66 -5.82 7.01
CA ARG A 27 19.83 -5.45 6.21
C ARG A 27 20.18 -6.53 5.18
N LEU A 28 20.04 -7.81 5.53
CA LEU A 28 20.25 -8.93 4.59
C LEU A 28 19.16 -8.99 3.51
N LYS A 29 17.91 -8.66 3.84
CA LYS A 29 16.80 -8.58 2.88
C LYS A 29 16.85 -7.33 1.99
N GLY A 30 17.58 -6.30 2.40
CA GLY A 30 17.60 -5.01 1.70
C GLY A 30 16.32 -4.19 1.87
N GLU A 31 15.52 -4.49 2.90
CA GLU A 31 14.25 -3.83 3.18
C GLU A 31 14.42 -2.81 4.32
N PRO A 32 13.76 -1.63 4.24
CA PRO A 32 13.78 -0.67 5.33
C PRO A 32 13.10 -1.28 6.57
N ASN A 33 13.81 -1.27 7.69
CA ASN A 33 13.28 -1.73 8.98
C ASN A 33 12.75 -0.55 9.78
N THR A 34 11.79 0.21 9.27
CA THR A 34 11.25 1.42 9.91
C THR A 34 9.74 1.32 10.01
N LEU A 35 9.14 2.14 10.88
CA LEU A 35 7.69 2.30 10.91
C LEU A 35 7.20 2.93 9.60
N LEU A 36 5.91 2.76 9.31
CA LEU A 36 5.30 3.49 8.20
C LEU A 36 5.31 4.99 8.49
N PRO A 37 5.91 5.83 7.62
CA PRO A 37 5.94 7.25 7.84
C PRO A 37 4.59 7.87 7.48
N PHE A 38 4.04 8.69 8.37
CA PHE A 38 2.71 9.30 8.19
C PHE A 38 2.59 10.18 6.94
N HIS A 39 3.66 10.83 6.47
CA HIS A 39 3.60 11.64 5.26
C HIS A 39 3.23 10.82 4.02
N GLN A 40 3.52 9.51 4.00
CA GLN A 40 3.05 8.63 2.94
C GLN A 40 1.54 8.41 3.04
N ALA A 41 0.98 8.38 4.25
CA ALA A 41 -0.47 8.30 4.45
C ALA A 41 -1.18 9.57 3.93
N LEU A 42 -0.54 10.74 4.04
CA LEU A 42 -1.06 11.99 3.46
C LEU A 42 -1.05 11.97 1.92
N ALA A 43 -0.18 11.18 1.29
CA ALA A 43 -0.17 11.02 -0.16
C ALA A 43 -1.41 10.27 -0.70
N LEU A 44 -2.18 9.60 0.17
CA LEU A 44 -3.47 9.01 -0.20
C LEU A 44 -4.58 10.05 -0.40
N ARG A 45 -4.28 11.35 -0.36
CA ARG A 45 -5.22 12.45 -0.66
C ARG A 45 -6.45 12.44 0.25
N PRO A 46 -6.26 12.57 1.58
CA PRO A 46 -7.39 12.63 2.50
C PRO A 46 -8.33 13.79 2.14
N LYS A 47 -9.64 13.53 2.11
CA LYS A 47 -10.69 14.51 1.77
C LYS A 47 -11.19 15.30 2.99
N GLY A 48 -10.88 14.84 4.19
CA GLY A 48 -11.32 15.43 5.44
C GLY A 48 -10.67 14.76 6.66
N GLU A 49 -10.88 15.37 7.83
CA GLU A 49 -10.49 14.82 9.12
C GLU A 49 -11.62 14.96 10.15
N HIS A 50 -11.72 13.96 11.04
CA HIS A 50 -12.75 13.86 12.06
C HIS A 50 -12.18 13.47 13.42
N HIS A 51 -12.45 14.27 14.45
CA HIS A 51 -12.08 13.93 15.83
C HIS A 51 -13.04 12.88 16.39
N LEU A 52 -12.55 11.66 16.61
CA LEU A 52 -13.33 10.57 17.20
C LEU A 52 -13.27 10.54 18.74
N GLY A 53 -12.41 11.38 19.33
CA GLY A 53 -12.21 11.48 20.77
C GLY A 53 -11.44 10.31 21.35
N LEU A 54 -11.66 10.03 22.64
CA LEU A 54 -11.03 8.92 23.35
C LEU A 54 -11.66 7.58 22.94
N ARG A 55 -10.83 6.65 22.46
CA ARG A 55 -11.22 5.29 22.06
C ARG A 55 -10.19 4.28 22.52
N THR A 56 -10.65 3.08 22.85
CA THR A 56 -9.78 1.92 23.02
C THR A 56 -9.50 1.31 21.66
N ILE A 57 -8.23 1.21 21.28
CA ILE A 57 -7.77 0.70 19.99
C ILE A 57 -6.93 -0.56 20.14
N GLU A 58 -6.86 -1.36 19.08
CA GLU A 58 -5.97 -2.52 19.00
C GLU A 58 -4.53 -2.06 18.77
N VAL A 59 -3.63 -2.52 19.64
CA VAL A 59 -2.20 -2.18 19.57
C VAL A 59 -1.57 -2.73 18.29
N ASP A 60 -2.06 -3.87 17.79
CA ASP A 60 -1.56 -4.52 16.58
C ASP A 60 -1.88 -3.69 15.31
N LYS A 61 -2.91 -2.83 15.35
CA LYS A 61 -3.27 -1.90 14.25
C LYS A 61 -2.43 -0.62 14.22
N VAL A 62 -1.57 -0.39 15.22
CA VAL A 62 -0.63 0.74 15.23
C VAL A 62 0.62 0.35 14.44
N VAL A 63 0.84 1.02 13.31
CA VAL A 63 1.82 0.63 12.28
C VAL A 63 2.83 1.71 11.93
N GLY A 64 2.50 2.97 12.23
CA GLY A 64 3.25 4.11 11.75
C GLY A 64 3.46 5.20 12.78
N SER A 65 4.25 6.20 12.42
CA SER A 65 4.55 7.36 13.26
C SER A 65 4.59 8.64 12.43
N MET A 66 4.15 9.75 13.03
CA MET A 66 4.18 11.07 12.41
C MET A 66 5.61 11.60 12.24
N ASP A 67 6.44 11.42 13.27
CA ASP A 67 7.72 12.11 13.41
C ASP A 67 8.87 11.16 13.74
N ARG A 68 8.60 10.01 14.36
CA ARG A 68 9.62 9.12 14.94
C ARG A 68 9.69 7.75 14.29
N TYR A 69 9.43 7.69 12.99
CA TYR A 69 9.41 6.43 12.25
C TYR A 69 10.79 5.77 12.10
N GLU A 70 11.88 6.52 12.27
CA GLU A 70 13.26 6.01 12.21
C GLU A 70 13.80 5.50 13.56
N ASP A 71 13.29 6.04 14.67
CA ASP A 71 13.70 5.72 16.05
C ASP A 71 13.39 4.28 16.45
N PHE A 72 12.43 3.68 15.76
CA PHE A 72 11.92 2.34 16.02
C PHE A 72 12.02 1.47 14.76
N ASP A 73 12.01 0.17 14.97
CA ASP A 73 11.84 -0.81 13.90
C ASP A 73 10.37 -0.91 13.44
N HIS A 74 10.09 -1.66 12.37
CA HIS A 74 8.73 -1.82 11.84
C HIS A 74 7.72 -2.42 12.86
N THR A 75 8.21 -3.03 13.95
CA THR A 75 7.42 -3.59 15.05
C THR A 75 7.39 -2.72 16.31
N PHE A 76 7.81 -1.45 16.21
CA PHE A 76 8.01 -0.51 17.32
C PHE A 76 9.10 -0.91 18.33
N LEU A 77 10.07 -1.76 17.96
CA LEU A 77 11.22 -2.01 18.83
C LEU A 77 12.15 -0.80 18.85
N PRO A 78 12.51 -0.27 20.03
CA PRO A 78 13.47 0.83 20.13
C PRO A 78 14.83 0.43 19.58
N LYS A 79 15.42 1.26 18.70
CA LYS A 79 16.74 0.96 18.09
C LYS A 79 17.91 1.61 18.80
N THR A 80 17.68 2.71 19.50
CA THR A 80 18.76 3.53 20.07
C THR A 80 18.86 3.38 21.59
N PRO A 81 20.05 3.53 22.19
CA PRO A 81 20.20 3.46 23.65
C PRO A 81 19.27 4.43 24.39
N HIS A 82 19.10 5.65 23.87
CA HIS A 82 18.20 6.65 24.46
C HIS A 82 16.73 6.21 24.44
N THR A 83 16.28 5.60 23.35
CA THR A 83 14.89 5.14 23.22
C THR A 83 14.61 3.94 24.15
N LEU A 84 15.60 3.07 24.33
CA LEU A 84 15.58 1.96 25.30
C LEU A 84 15.55 2.45 26.76
N GLU A 85 16.35 3.45 27.11
CA GLU A 85 16.32 4.04 28.46
C GLU A 85 14.96 4.70 28.77
N ARG A 86 14.34 5.35 27.77
CA ARG A 86 12.97 5.86 27.93
C ARG A 86 11.94 4.74 28.08
N TRP A 87 12.08 3.65 27.32
CA TRP A 87 11.26 2.45 27.48
C TRP A 87 11.39 1.86 28.90
N LYS A 88 12.62 1.73 29.41
CA LYS A 88 12.95 1.25 30.76
C LYS A 88 12.24 2.03 31.84
N ARG A 89 12.27 3.37 31.75
CA ARG A 89 11.57 4.27 32.69
C ARG A 89 10.06 4.06 32.67
N LEU A 90 9.45 3.93 31.49
CA LEU A 90 8.02 3.67 31.38
C LEU A 90 7.63 2.29 31.93
N ARG A 91 8.44 1.27 31.67
CA ARG A 91 8.22 -0.08 32.21
C ARG A 91 8.27 -0.09 33.74
N ALA A 92 9.21 0.64 34.34
CA ALA A 92 9.29 0.78 35.79
C ALA A 92 8.03 1.46 36.37
N LEU A 93 7.51 2.50 35.72
CA LEU A 93 6.25 3.16 36.11
C LEU A 93 5.06 2.18 36.02
N GLN A 94 4.95 1.44 34.91
CA GLN A 94 3.89 0.44 34.74
C GLN A 94 3.93 -0.65 35.82
N LEU A 95 5.12 -1.18 36.14
CA LEU A 95 5.31 -2.17 37.21
C LEU A 95 5.06 -1.60 38.62
N SER A 96 5.09 -0.27 38.79
CA SER A 96 4.67 0.40 40.02
C SER A 96 3.16 0.66 40.10
N GLY A 97 2.38 0.26 39.09
CA GLY A 97 0.93 0.46 39.06
C GLY A 97 0.52 1.87 38.65
N VAL A 98 1.43 2.66 38.07
CA VAL A 98 1.10 3.98 37.53
C VAL A 98 0.39 3.79 36.19
N GLU A 99 -0.83 4.30 36.08
CA GLU A 99 -1.55 4.37 34.83
C GLU A 99 -0.86 5.35 33.88
N LEU A 100 -0.56 4.90 32.68
CA LEU A 100 0.03 5.74 31.64
C LEU A 100 -1.09 6.49 30.91
N PRO A 101 -0.89 7.76 30.54
CA PRO A 101 -1.91 8.51 29.83
C PRO A 101 -2.27 7.85 28.47
N PRO A 102 -3.43 8.18 27.88
CA PRO A 102 -3.77 7.80 26.50
C PRO A 102 -2.78 8.37 25.48
N ILE A 103 -2.59 7.66 24.36
CA ILE A 103 -1.78 8.14 23.23
C ILE A 103 -2.59 9.04 22.30
N GLU A 104 -1.95 9.70 21.34
CA GLU A 104 -2.64 10.39 20.24
C GLU A 104 -2.29 9.72 18.91
N VAL A 105 -3.30 9.42 18.10
CA VAL A 105 -3.11 8.74 16.80
C VAL A 105 -3.97 9.37 15.71
N TYR A 106 -3.44 9.34 14.49
CA TYR A 106 -4.25 9.43 13.29
C TYR A 106 -4.72 8.04 12.88
N GLN A 107 -5.99 7.89 12.55
CA GLN A 107 -6.53 6.70 11.92
C GLN A 107 -6.63 6.92 10.42
N VAL A 108 -6.08 6.02 9.63
CA VAL A 108 -6.16 6.03 8.16
C VAL A 108 -6.62 4.65 7.73
N GLY A 109 -7.84 4.54 7.19
CA GLY A 109 -8.47 3.23 6.98
C GLY A 109 -8.58 2.45 8.31
N GLU A 110 -7.96 1.27 8.35
CA GLU A 110 -7.93 0.40 9.52
C GLU A 110 -6.65 0.54 10.35
N ALA A 111 -5.68 1.32 9.88
CA ALA A 111 -4.38 1.48 10.48
C ALA A 111 -4.27 2.77 11.32
N TYR A 112 -3.39 2.74 12.34
CA TYR A 112 -3.10 3.89 13.18
C TYR A 112 -1.65 4.36 13.07
N PHE A 113 -1.48 5.68 12.99
CA PHE A 113 -0.21 6.38 12.96
C PHE A 113 -0.07 7.22 14.23
N VAL A 114 1.01 7.01 14.96
CA VAL A 114 1.24 7.68 16.25
C VAL A 114 1.58 9.15 16.01
N LYS A 115 0.77 10.05 16.58
CA LYS A 115 1.04 11.48 16.69
C LYS A 115 1.81 11.79 17.98
N ASP A 116 1.39 11.19 19.10
CA ASP A 116 2.15 11.22 20.35
C ASP A 116 2.06 9.88 21.09
N GLY A 117 3.12 9.52 21.81
CA GLY A 117 3.14 8.31 22.65
C GLY A 117 3.86 7.10 22.05
N ASN A 118 4.78 7.30 21.10
CA ASN A 118 5.55 6.23 20.44
C ASN A 118 6.17 5.21 21.43
N HIS A 119 6.75 5.66 22.54
CA HIS A 119 7.32 4.76 23.55
C HIS A 119 6.28 3.96 24.34
N ARG A 120 5.06 4.49 24.51
CA ARG A 120 3.96 3.78 25.16
C ARG A 120 3.44 2.66 24.25
N VAL A 121 3.39 2.90 22.94
CA VAL A 121 3.10 1.86 21.93
C VAL A 121 4.20 0.79 21.93
N ALA A 122 5.47 1.19 21.93
CA ALA A 122 6.60 0.26 22.02
C ALA A 122 6.53 -0.60 23.30
N LEU A 123 6.17 -0.01 24.43
CA LEU A 123 5.95 -0.73 25.69
C LEU A 123 4.77 -1.70 25.59
N ALA A 124 3.63 -1.25 25.06
CA ALA A 124 2.44 -2.08 24.88
C ALA A 124 2.74 -3.31 24.00
N LYS A 125 3.39 -3.12 22.84
CA LYS A 125 3.80 -4.20 21.94
C LYS A 125 4.81 -5.15 22.60
N ALA A 126 5.82 -4.61 23.28
CA ALA A 126 6.83 -5.43 23.98
C ALA A 126 6.25 -6.28 25.12
N THR A 127 5.19 -5.80 25.78
CA THR A 127 4.53 -6.49 26.90
C THR A 127 3.34 -7.35 26.45
N GLY A 128 3.01 -7.38 25.16
CA GLY A 128 1.89 -8.15 24.61
C GLY A 128 0.51 -7.57 24.94
N GLN A 129 0.43 -6.29 25.34
CA GLN A 129 -0.82 -5.60 25.57
C GLN A 129 -1.62 -5.51 24.25
N LYS A 130 -2.88 -5.98 24.28
CA LYS A 130 -3.73 -6.06 23.10
C LYS A 130 -4.48 -4.78 22.77
N TYR A 131 -4.88 -4.04 23.80
CA TYR A 131 -5.68 -2.84 23.66
C TYR A 131 -5.06 -1.69 24.45
N MET A 132 -5.21 -0.46 23.94
CA MET A 132 -4.79 0.74 24.65
C MET A 132 -5.70 1.93 24.33
N ASP A 133 -5.79 2.88 25.25
CA ASP A 133 -6.59 4.08 25.03
C ASP A 133 -5.82 5.13 24.23
N ALA A 134 -6.52 5.73 23.26
CA ALA A 134 -5.99 6.71 22.35
C ALA A 134 -7.02 7.81 22.06
N TYR A 135 -6.56 9.05 21.93
CA TYR A 135 -7.30 10.09 21.23
C TYR A 135 -7.10 9.90 19.73
N VAL A 136 -8.21 9.68 19.01
CA VAL A 136 -8.18 9.31 17.60
C VAL A 136 -8.68 10.45 16.72
N ILE A 137 -7.90 10.79 15.69
CA ILE A 137 -8.28 11.67 14.59
C ILE A 137 -8.34 10.82 13.33
N ALA A 138 -9.54 10.57 12.79
CA ALA A 138 -9.72 9.80 11.56
C ALA A 138 -9.52 10.69 10.33
N LEU A 139 -8.79 10.18 9.34
CA LEU A 139 -8.64 10.80 8.02
C LEU A 139 -9.49 10.04 6.99
N ASP A 140 -10.27 10.79 6.22
CA ASP A 140 -11.10 10.23 5.15
C ASP A 140 -10.27 10.05 3.89
N VAL A 141 -9.76 8.84 3.66
CA VAL A 141 -8.98 8.51 2.46
C VAL A 141 -9.83 7.76 1.43
N PRO A 142 -9.65 8.02 0.12
CA PRO A 142 -10.34 7.29 -0.95
C PRO A 142 -9.93 5.82 -1.04
N VAL A 143 -8.72 5.47 -0.58
CA VAL A 143 -8.18 4.12 -0.58
C VAL A 143 -7.74 3.79 0.85
N PRO A 144 -8.30 2.75 1.50
CA PRO A 144 -8.00 2.46 2.90
C PRO A 144 -6.60 1.88 3.09
N VAL A 145 -5.94 2.27 4.19
CA VAL A 145 -4.69 1.67 4.65
C VAL A 145 -5.00 0.49 5.57
N GLU A 146 -4.31 -0.61 5.34
CA GLU A 146 -4.40 -1.84 6.13
C GLU A 146 -3.18 -1.97 7.06
N PRO A 147 -3.31 -2.60 8.24
CA PRO A 147 -2.18 -2.76 9.16
C PRO A 147 -1.00 -3.58 8.60
N GLY A 148 -1.22 -4.36 7.54
CA GLY A 148 -0.18 -5.15 6.88
C GLY A 148 0.55 -4.42 5.75
N ASP A 149 0.13 -3.21 5.39
CA ASP A 149 0.70 -2.48 4.26
C ASP A 149 2.18 -2.16 4.48
N THR A 150 2.96 -2.30 3.41
CA THR A 150 4.35 -1.82 3.36
C THR A 150 4.41 -0.39 2.84
N VAL A 151 5.58 0.24 2.92
CA VAL A 151 5.80 1.56 2.29
C VAL A 151 5.50 1.52 0.80
N LYS A 152 5.82 0.43 0.11
CA LYS A 152 5.51 0.26 -1.32
C LYS A 152 4.01 0.24 -1.55
N ASP A 153 3.25 -0.45 -0.69
CA ASP A 153 1.80 -0.55 -0.81
C ASP A 153 1.14 0.81 -0.59
N LEU A 154 1.63 1.62 0.37
CA LEU A 154 1.17 2.99 0.55
C LEU A 154 1.41 3.86 -0.70
N ILE A 155 2.55 3.70 -1.37
CA ILE A 155 2.83 4.44 -2.62
C ILE A 155 1.88 3.98 -3.73
N LEU A 156 1.66 2.67 -3.91
CA LEU A 156 0.70 2.13 -4.88
C LEU A 156 -0.73 2.65 -4.61
N LYS A 157 -1.15 2.67 -3.35
CA LYS A 157 -2.45 3.21 -2.92
C LYS A 157 -2.55 4.72 -3.15
N ALA A 158 -1.46 5.46 -2.96
CA ALA A 158 -1.40 6.90 -3.25
C ALA A 158 -1.51 7.19 -4.76
N GLU A 159 -0.84 6.41 -5.60
CA GLU A 159 -1.02 6.50 -7.06
C GLU A 159 -2.46 6.19 -7.46
N TYR A 160 -3.07 5.16 -6.87
CA TYR A 160 -4.48 4.83 -7.13
C TYR A 160 -5.43 5.93 -6.66
N ALA A 161 -5.21 6.48 -5.47
CA ALA A 161 -5.98 7.61 -4.94
C ALA A 161 -5.90 8.82 -5.88
N HIS A 162 -4.72 9.09 -6.46
CA HIS A 162 -4.57 10.13 -7.47
C HIS A 162 -5.35 9.84 -8.75
N PHE A 163 -5.27 8.60 -9.25
CA PHE A 163 -6.05 8.16 -10.39
C PHE A 163 -7.55 8.34 -10.17
N LEU A 164 -8.07 7.95 -9.00
CA LEU A 164 -9.47 8.12 -8.64
C LEU A 164 -9.88 9.59 -8.54
N GLU A 165 -9.03 10.45 -7.98
CA GLU A 165 -9.27 11.90 -7.94
C GLU A 165 -9.36 12.49 -9.35
N LYS A 166 -8.46 12.10 -10.25
CA LYS A 166 -8.40 12.62 -11.63
C LYS A 166 -9.54 12.13 -12.50
N THR A 167 -9.91 10.86 -12.37
CA THR A 167 -10.91 10.21 -13.24
C THR A 167 -12.31 10.29 -12.68
N ARG A 168 -12.47 10.49 -11.36
CA ARG A 168 -13.73 10.35 -10.64
C ARG A 168 -14.41 9.00 -10.93
N LEU A 169 -13.63 7.95 -11.21
CA LEU A 169 -14.13 6.66 -11.69
C LEU A 169 -15.21 6.08 -10.77
N LYS A 170 -14.99 6.08 -9.44
CA LYS A 170 -15.95 5.55 -8.47
C LYS A 170 -17.25 6.36 -8.36
N GLU A 171 -17.24 7.63 -8.77
CA GLU A 171 -18.45 8.47 -8.82
C GLU A 171 -19.22 8.24 -10.13
N LEU A 172 -18.50 8.09 -11.26
CA LEU A 172 -19.08 7.91 -12.59
C LEU A 172 -19.56 6.47 -12.82
N VAL A 173 -18.83 5.49 -12.27
CA VAL A 173 -19.11 4.05 -12.37
C VAL A 173 -18.99 3.45 -10.96
N PRO A 174 -20.06 3.50 -10.14
CA PRO A 174 -20.02 3.01 -8.77
C PRO A 174 -19.68 1.52 -8.63
N GLU A 175 -20.08 0.72 -9.64
CA GLU A 175 -19.80 -0.72 -9.74
C GLU A 175 -18.37 -1.02 -10.24
N ALA A 176 -17.54 0.00 -10.47
CA ALA A 176 -16.18 -0.22 -10.93
C ALA A 176 -15.40 -1.01 -9.89
N GLU A 177 -14.74 -2.09 -10.30
CA GLU A 177 -13.87 -2.89 -9.46
C GLU A 177 -12.62 -2.08 -9.06
N GLU A 178 -11.96 -2.52 -7.99
CA GLU A 178 -10.68 -1.94 -7.62
C GLU A 178 -9.60 -2.32 -8.65
N ILE A 179 -8.85 -1.33 -9.11
CA ILE A 179 -7.78 -1.51 -10.08
C ILE A 179 -6.49 -1.59 -9.27
N CYS A 180 -5.96 -2.78 -9.04
CA CYS A 180 -4.78 -2.97 -8.18
C CYS A 180 -3.55 -3.30 -9.01
N PHE A 181 -2.56 -2.40 -9.10
CA PHE A 181 -1.27 -2.73 -9.72
C PHE A 181 -0.25 -3.26 -8.71
N THR A 182 0.72 -4.07 -9.19
CA THR A 182 1.84 -4.55 -8.37
C THR A 182 3.14 -3.76 -8.59
N THR A 183 3.11 -2.83 -9.56
CA THR A 183 4.26 -2.02 -9.99
C THR A 183 3.89 -0.54 -9.97
N LEU A 184 4.82 0.30 -9.51
CA LEU A 184 4.67 1.76 -9.46
C LEU A 184 4.59 2.37 -10.87
N GLY A 185 4.00 3.56 -10.97
CA GLY A 185 3.89 4.37 -12.19
C GLY A 185 2.86 3.88 -13.22
N ARG A 186 2.08 2.84 -12.90
CA ARG A 186 1.15 2.22 -13.88
C ARG A 186 -0.17 2.97 -14.03
N TYR A 187 -0.57 3.73 -13.02
CA TYR A 187 -1.78 4.55 -13.12
C TYR A 187 -1.62 5.75 -14.06
N ASP A 188 -0.42 6.31 -14.20
CA ASP A 188 -0.15 7.37 -15.18
C ASP A 188 -0.36 6.87 -16.61
N LEU A 189 0.06 5.64 -16.91
CA LEU A 189 -0.21 5.00 -18.20
C LEU A 189 -1.71 4.84 -18.47
N LEU A 190 -2.52 4.54 -17.43
CA LEU A 190 -3.98 4.50 -17.58
C LEU A 190 -4.57 5.88 -17.90
N LEU A 191 -4.07 6.95 -17.27
CA LEU A 191 -4.51 8.31 -17.57
C LEU A 191 -4.18 8.69 -19.02
N ASP A 192 -2.99 8.31 -19.50
CA ASP A 192 -2.59 8.51 -20.90
C ASP A 192 -3.47 7.71 -21.87
N HIS A 193 -3.82 6.47 -21.51
CA HIS A 193 -4.74 5.64 -22.30
C HIS A 193 -6.13 6.26 -22.41
N ILE A 194 -6.69 6.74 -21.30
CA ILE A 194 -8.00 7.43 -21.28
C ILE A 194 -7.95 8.68 -22.16
N THR A 195 -6.88 9.47 -22.05
CA THR A 195 -6.69 10.69 -22.85
C THR A 195 -6.58 10.38 -24.34
N THR A 196 -5.80 9.35 -24.69
CA THR A 196 -5.63 8.89 -26.07
C THR A 196 -6.95 8.38 -26.64
N ARG A 197 -7.70 7.58 -25.88
CA ARG A 197 -9.01 7.08 -26.29
C ARG A 197 -10.02 8.20 -26.49
N ARG A 198 -10.05 9.18 -25.59
CA ARG A 198 -10.88 10.39 -25.72
C ARG A 198 -10.66 11.09 -27.05
N TYR A 199 -9.40 11.28 -27.43
CA TYR A 199 -9.02 11.93 -28.67
C TYR A 199 -9.54 11.16 -29.90
N PHE A 200 -9.24 9.85 -29.99
CA PHE A 200 -9.67 9.04 -31.13
C PHE A 200 -11.20 8.92 -31.22
N LYS A 201 -11.89 8.73 -30.10
CA LYS A 201 -13.36 8.68 -30.08
C LYS A 201 -13.97 9.99 -30.59
N GLY A 202 -13.39 11.14 -30.21
CA GLY A 202 -13.84 12.43 -30.72
C GLY A 202 -13.67 12.59 -32.22
N LEU A 203 -12.59 12.03 -32.81
CA LEU A 203 -12.41 11.99 -34.25
C LEU A 203 -13.43 11.08 -34.95
N GLU A 204 -13.67 9.89 -34.40
CA GLU A 204 -14.62 8.91 -34.94
C GLU A 204 -16.05 9.46 -34.97
N GLU A 205 -16.48 10.15 -33.91
CA GLU A 205 -17.84 10.70 -33.79
C GLU A 205 -17.98 12.12 -34.34
N GLY A 206 -16.88 12.77 -34.76
CA GLY A 206 -16.90 14.13 -35.27
C GLY A 206 -17.35 15.18 -34.25
N ARG A 207 -17.16 14.90 -32.95
CA ARG A 207 -17.55 15.80 -31.84
C ARG A 207 -16.53 15.79 -30.72
N GLU A 208 -16.58 16.78 -29.86
CA GLU A 208 -15.82 16.74 -28.62
C GLU A 208 -16.43 15.74 -27.63
N VAL A 209 -15.59 14.86 -27.08
CA VAL A 209 -15.93 13.91 -26.02
C VAL A 209 -15.50 14.51 -24.69
N SER A 210 -16.34 14.45 -23.66
CA SER A 210 -15.98 14.96 -22.32
C SER A 210 -14.98 14.03 -21.62
N GLY A 211 -14.27 14.53 -20.61
CA GLY A 211 -13.37 13.69 -19.80
C GLY A 211 -14.12 12.57 -19.08
N GLU A 212 -15.28 12.89 -18.51
CA GLU A 212 -16.14 11.94 -17.80
C GLU A 212 -16.64 10.83 -18.75
N GLU A 213 -17.08 11.20 -19.95
CA GLU A 213 -17.52 10.24 -20.96
C GLU A 213 -16.37 9.32 -21.40
N ALA A 214 -15.17 9.86 -21.57
CA ALA A 214 -13.99 9.07 -21.92
C ALA A 214 -13.61 8.06 -20.82
N VAL A 215 -13.72 8.44 -19.55
CA VAL A 215 -13.47 7.53 -18.41
C VAL A 215 -14.47 6.38 -18.42
N VAL A 216 -15.77 6.68 -18.58
CA VAL A 216 -16.83 5.65 -18.63
C VAL A 216 -16.63 4.73 -19.82
N ASP A 217 -16.38 5.28 -21.01
CA ASP A 217 -16.11 4.50 -22.23
C ASP A 217 -14.91 3.58 -22.05
N TRP A 218 -13.80 4.12 -21.53
CA TRP A 218 -12.58 3.35 -21.29
C TRP A 218 -12.83 2.21 -20.30
N TYR A 219 -13.53 2.46 -19.20
CA TYR A 219 -13.76 1.42 -18.20
C TYR A 219 -14.67 0.31 -18.73
N GLU A 220 -15.84 0.64 -19.28
CA GLU A 220 -16.84 -0.33 -19.71
C GLU A 220 -16.48 -1.05 -21.01
N ASN A 221 -15.85 -0.36 -21.96
CA ASN A 221 -15.61 -0.93 -23.30
C ASN A 221 -14.18 -1.46 -23.49
N LEU A 222 -13.22 -1.07 -22.66
CA LEU A 222 -11.83 -1.51 -22.76
C LEU A 222 -11.35 -2.26 -21.53
N TYR A 223 -11.32 -1.60 -20.36
CA TYR A 223 -10.69 -2.18 -19.17
C TYR A 223 -11.44 -3.42 -18.68
N LYS A 224 -12.73 -3.29 -18.38
CA LYS A 224 -13.56 -4.37 -17.83
C LYS A 224 -13.63 -5.60 -18.76
N PRO A 225 -13.93 -5.48 -20.07
CA PRO A 225 -13.93 -6.62 -20.97
C PRO A 225 -12.56 -7.30 -21.09
N THR A 226 -11.47 -6.53 -20.98
CA THR A 226 -10.10 -7.07 -21.00
C THR A 226 -9.82 -7.88 -19.73
N VAL A 227 -10.16 -7.36 -18.56
CA VAL A 227 -10.02 -8.06 -17.28
C VAL A 227 -10.89 -9.33 -17.24
N GLU A 228 -12.13 -9.26 -17.71
CA GLU A 228 -13.02 -10.42 -17.84
C GLU A 228 -12.45 -11.50 -18.77
N ALA A 229 -11.85 -11.09 -19.90
CA ALA A 229 -11.18 -12.03 -20.81
C ALA A 229 -9.96 -12.70 -20.15
N ILE A 230 -9.13 -11.92 -19.44
CA ILE A 230 -7.97 -12.44 -18.68
C ILE A 230 -8.43 -13.48 -17.65
N ARG A 231 -9.50 -13.19 -16.90
CA ARG A 231 -10.06 -14.11 -15.89
C ARG A 231 -10.61 -15.38 -16.52
N ARG A 232 -11.43 -15.26 -17.57
CA ARG A 232 -12.05 -16.40 -18.26
C ARG A 232 -11.02 -17.35 -18.88
N LEU A 233 -9.96 -16.80 -19.46
CA LEU A 233 -8.86 -17.59 -20.03
C LEU A 233 -7.90 -18.12 -18.95
N GLY A 234 -8.01 -17.65 -17.71
CA GLY A 234 -7.18 -18.11 -16.60
C GLY A 234 -5.72 -17.72 -16.72
N LEU A 235 -5.41 -16.63 -17.44
CA LEU A 235 -4.03 -16.24 -17.78
C LEU A 235 -3.19 -15.91 -16.55
N LEU A 236 -3.81 -15.46 -15.45
CA LEU A 236 -3.10 -15.21 -14.19
C LEU A 236 -2.33 -16.42 -13.65
N LYS A 237 -2.72 -17.64 -14.02
CA LYS A 237 -2.02 -18.87 -13.59
C LYS A 237 -0.56 -18.90 -14.04
N ASP A 238 -0.24 -18.27 -15.16
CA ASP A 238 1.12 -18.19 -15.69
C ASP A 238 1.93 -16.99 -15.14
N PHE A 239 1.30 -16.10 -14.36
CA PHE A 239 1.90 -14.87 -13.82
C PHE A 239 1.74 -14.76 -12.30
N PRO A 240 2.42 -15.61 -11.51
CA PRO A 240 2.32 -15.59 -10.06
C PRO A 240 2.77 -14.24 -9.48
N GLY A 241 1.96 -13.68 -8.58
CA GLY A 241 2.22 -12.38 -7.94
C GLY A 241 1.88 -11.16 -8.80
N ARG A 242 1.15 -11.34 -9.91
CA ARG A 242 0.57 -10.26 -10.71
C ARG A 242 -0.95 -10.24 -10.59
N THR A 243 -1.52 -9.11 -10.96
CA THR A 243 -2.97 -8.85 -10.96
C THR A 243 -3.51 -8.75 -12.38
N GLU A 244 -4.83 -8.79 -12.52
CA GLU A 244 -5.48 -8.55 -13.81
C GLU A 244 -5.17 -7.16 -14.36
N ALA A 245 -5.04 -6.15 -13.49
CA ALA A 245 -4.67 -4.80 -13.92
C ALA A 245 -3.27 -4.76 -14.55
N ASP A 246 -2.29 -5.45 -13.95
CA ASP A 246 -0.94 -5.54 -14.52
C ASP A 246 -0.98 -6.13 -15.93
N LEU A 247 -1.76 -7.19 -16.14
CA LEU A 247 -1.91 -7.84 -17.44
C LEU A 247 -2.76 -7.01 -18.42
N SER A 248 -3.76 -6.28 -17.94
CA SER A 248 -4.68 -5.53 -18.79
C SER A 248 -3.96 -4.45 -19.58
N LEU A 249 -3.01 -3.73 -18.96
CA LEU A 249 -2.18 -2.75 -19.67
C LEU A 249 -1.46 -3.40 -20.87
N TRP A 250 -0.92 -4.60 -20.67
CA TRP A 250 -0.13 -5.28 -21.69
C TRP A 250 -1.01 -5.79 -22.83
N VAL A 251 -2.19 -6.33 -22.50
CA VAL A 251 -3.18 -6.75 -23.50
C VAL A 251 -3.68 -5.55 -24.29
N MET A 252 -3.93 -4.40 -23.64
CA MET A 252 -4.38 -3.18 -24.30
C MET A 252 -3.31 -2.60 -25.24
N ASP A 253 -2.04 -2.55 -24.81
CA ASP A 253 -0.92 -2.12 -25.66
C ASP A 253 -0.76 -3.03 -26.89
N HIS A 254 -0.84 -4.35 -26.68
CA HIS A 254 -0.75 -5.34 -27.76
C HIS A 254 -1.90 -5.21 -28.76
N ARG A 255 -3.13 -4.94 -28.28
CA ARG A 255 -4.28 -4.66 -29.16
C ARG A 255 -4.07 -3.42 -30.01
N HIS A 256 -3.56 -2.34 -29.41
CA HIS A 256 -3.30 -1.11 -30.15
C HIS A 256 -2.25 -1.34 -31.26
N PHE A 257 -1.17 -2.04 -30.95
CA PHE A 257 -0.13 -2.38 -31.92
C PHE A 257 -0.69 -3.21 -33.08
N LEU A 258 -1.48 -4.25 -32.81
CA LEU A 258 -2.05 -5.10 -33.85
C LEU A 258 -3.14 -4.41 -34.69
N ALA A 259 -3.90 -3.51 -34.09
CA ALA A 259 -4.85 -2.67 -34.83
C ALA A 259 -4.14 -1.75 -35.83
N GLN A 260 -2.95 -1.23 -35.50
CA GLN A 260 -2.12 -0.47 -36.44
C GLN A 260 -1.59 -1.32 -37.60
N GLU A 261 -1.41 -2.62 -37.39
CA GLU A 261 -1.04 -3.60 -38.43
C GLU A 261 -2.27 -4.10 -39.24
N GLY A 262 -3.47 -3.56 -38.99
CA GLY A 262 -4.70 -3.89 -39.70
C GLY A 262 -5.46 -5.11 -39.16
N GLN A 263 -5.13 -5.58 -37.95
CA GLN A 263 -5.83 -6.68 -37.28
C GLN A 263 -6.69 -6.14 -36.13
N GLU A 264 -8.01 -6.09 -36.32
CA GLU A 264 -8.95 -5.85 -35.22
C GLU A 264 -9.16 -7.15 -34.44
N LEU A 265 -8.47 -7.27 -33.30
CA LEU A 265 -8.65 -8.41 -32.41
C LEU A 265 -9.58 -8.07 -31.25
N SER A 266 -10.47 -9.00 -30.95
CA SER A 266 -11.23 -9.01 -29.70
C SER A 266 -10.29 -9.04 -28.49
N PRO A 267 -10.74 -8.61 -27.30
CA PRO A 267 -9.95 -8.72 -26.07
C PRO A 267 -9.42 -10.13 -25.83
N GLU A 268 -10.18 -11.16 -26.21
CA GLU A 268 -9.80 -12.56 -26.09
C GLU A 268 -8.68 -12.97 -27.05
N GLU A 269 -8.78 -12.57 -28.31
CA GLU A 269 -7.80 -12.94 -29.34
C GLU A 269 -6.47 -12.26 -29.07
N ALA A 270 -6.47 -11.02 -28.61
CA ALA A 270 -5.25 -10.34 -28.21
C ALA A 270 -4.60 -10.96 -26.97
N ALA A 271 -5.42 -11.38 -25.99
CA ALA A 271 -4.93 -12.07 -24.80
C ALA A 271 -4.34 -13.45 -25.15
N ARG A 272 -4.94 -14.20 -26.09
CA ARG A 272 -4.41 -15.49 -26.60
C ARG A 272 -3.17 -15.32 -27.48
N SER A 273 -3.18 -14.38 -28.41
CA SER A 273 -2.04 -14.03 -29.27
C SER A 273 -0.80 -13.68 -28.44
N TYR A 274 -1.02 -12.99 -27.31
CA TYR A 274 0.04 -12.70 -26.35
C TYR A 274 0.60 -13.97 -25.69
N GLU A 275 -0.25 -14.89 -25.21
CA GLU A 275 0.19 -16.17 -24.64
C GLU A 275 1.06 -16.95 -25.63
N GLU A 276 0.64 -17.03 -26.89
CA GLU A 276 1.37 -17.73 -27.95
C GLU A 276 2.72 -17.09 -28.25
N ARG A 277 2.81 -15.75 -28.23
CA ARG A 277 4.02 -14.99 -28.59
C ARG A 277 5.01 -14.84 -27.44
N PHE A 278 4.53 -14.71 -26.20
CA PHE A 278 5.36 -14.38 -25.04
C PHE A 278 5.36 -15.44 -23.94
N GLY A 279 4.38 -16.36 -23.91
CA GLY A 279 4.31 -17.46 -22.94
C GLY A 279 5.56 -18.34 -22.86
N PRO A 280 6.21 -18.72 -23.98
CA PRO A 280 7.45 -19.49 -23.95
C PRO A 280 8.67 -18.69 -23.47
N LEU A 281 8.71 -17.39 -23.77
CA LEU A 281 9.82 -16.50 -23.44
C LEU A 281 9.83 -16.13 -21.96
N TRP A 282 8.68 -15.83 -21.36
CA TRP A 282 8.58 -15.58 -19.92
C TRP A 282 8.83 -16.84 -19.07
N LYS A 283 8.36 -18.01 -19.53
CA LYS A 283 8.66 -19.31 -18.89
C LYS A 283 10.17 -19.62 -18.90
N ARG A 284 10.94 -19.14 -19.88
CA ARG A 284 12.41 -19.25 -19.95
C ARG A 284 13.17 -18.12 -19.25
N LEU A 285 12.59 -16.92 -19.17
CA LEU A 285 13.24 -15.70 -18.66
C LEU A 285 12.90 -15.35 -17.21
N GLY A 286 12.07 -16.13 -16.51
CA GLY A 286 11.74 -15.93 -15.09
C GLY A 286 12.96 -15.80 -14.15
N GLY A 287 14.14 -16.30 -14.56
CA GLY A 287 15.41 -16.10 -13.85
C GLY A 287 16.16 -14.80 -14.21
N ALA A 288 16.02 -14.27 -15.44
CA ALA A 288 16.83 -13.17 -15.97
C ALA A 288 16.13 -11.80 -15.90
N LEU A 289 14.80 -11.77 -16.02
CA LEU A 289 14.01 -10.54 -16.04
C LEU A 289 13.86 -9.87 -14.66
N LYS A 290 14.25 -10.58 -13.59
CA LYS A 290 14.40 -10.03 -12.22
C LYS A 290 15.39 -8.85 -12.17
N ARG A 291 16.30 -8.71 -13.15
CA ARG A 291 17.29 -7.62 -13.23
C ARG A 291 16.88 -6.46 -14.14
N LEU A 292 15.94 -6.66 -15.07
CA LEU A 292 15.51 -5.61 -16.01
C LEU A 292 14.31 -4.80 -15.49
N LEU A 293 13.51 -5.35 -14.59
CA LEU A 293 12.43 -4.63 -13.89
C LEU A 293 12.87 -4.01 -12.54
N ALA A 294 14.16 -4.09 -12.20
CA ALA A 294 14.75 -3.43 -11.03
C ALA A 294 15.48 -2.11 -11.38
N LYS A 295 15.48 -1.73 -12.66
CA LYS A 295 16.00 -0.45 -13.16
C LYS A 295 15.12 0.04 -14.31
N ALA A 296 13.90 0.47 -13.98
CA ALA A 296 13.09 1.41 -14.74
C ALA A 296 12.15 2.08 -13.74
#